data_AF-A0A258S179-F1
#
_entry.id   AF-A0A258S179-F1
#
_cell.length_a   1.000
_cell.length_b   1.000
_cell.length_c   1.000
_cell.angle_alpha   90.00
_cell.angle_beta   90.00
_cell.angle_gamma   90.00
#
_symmetry.space_group_name_H-M   'P 1'
#
loop_
_entity.id
_entity.type
_entity.pdbx_description
1 polymer ?
#
loop_
_entity_poly.entity_id
_entity_poly.type
_entity_poly.pdbx_seq_one_letter_code
_entity_poly.pdbx_strand_id
1 'polypeptide(L)' 'MPKRSAQRDDDIGGAIVFLASNDARWITGDTLHVDGDYQL' A
#
# COMPACT_ATOMS: atom_id res chain seq x y z
N MET A 1 -5.19 4.72 16.18
CA MET A 1 -6.33 3.78 16.16
C MET A 1 -6.24 3.02 14.85
N PRO A 2 -6.17 1.67 14.84
CA PRO A 2 -6.10 0.92 13.59
C PRO A 2 -7.34 1.20 12.75
N LYS A 3 -7.17 1.33 11.43
CA LYS A 3 -8.28 1.62 10.52
C LYS A 3 -9.11 0.34 10.38
N ARG A 4 -10.21 0.24 11.13
CA ARG A 4 -11.15 -0.92 11.08
C ARG A 4 -12.07 -0.85 9.85
N SER A 5 -11.53 -0.59 8.67
CA SER A 5 -12.23 -0.82 7.40
C SER A 5 -11.88 -2.22 6.92
N ALA A 6 -12.87 -3.01 6.49
CA ALA A 6 -12.59 -4.26 5.79
C ALA A 6 -11.72 -3.92 4.58
N GLN A 7 -10.50 -4.46 4.54
CA GLN A 7 -9.56 -4.23 3.46
C GLN A 7 -10.17 -4.80 2.18
N ARG A 8 -10.36 -3.94 1.19
CA ARG A 8 -10.98 -4.30 -0.10
C ARG A 8 -9.87 -4.59 -1.11
N ASP A 9 -10.16 -5.43 -2.09
CA ASP A 9 -9.22 -5.72 -3.19
C ASP A 9 -8.72 -4.44 -3.89
N ASP A 10 -9.58 -3.40 -3.93
CA ASP A 10 -9.27 -2.07 -4.46
C ASP A 10 -8.11 -1.37 -3.72
N ASP A 11 -7.87 -1.67 -2.44
CA ASP A 11 -6.81 -1.06 -1.63
C ASP A 11 -5.42 -1.49 -2.13
N ILE A 12 -5.29 -2.74 -2.60
CA ILE A 12 -4.06 -3.24 -3.24
C ILE A 12 -3.88 -2.58 -4.62
N GLY A 13 -4.97 -2.41 -5.36
CA GLY A 13 -4.94 -1.75 -6.66
C GLY A 13 -4.35 -0.33 -6.61
N GLY A 14 -4.73 0.46 -5.59
CA GLY A 14 -4.15 1.78 -5.37
C GLY A 14 -2.64 1.75 -5.12
N ALA A 15 -2.16 0.80 -4.31
CA ALA A 15 -0.73 0.63 -4.04
C ALA A 15 0.06 0.22 -5.31
N ILE A 16 -0.51 -0.65 -6.14
CA ILE A 16 0.10 -1.04 -7.42
C ILE A 16 0.20 0.18 -8.35
N VAL A 17 -0.86 0.98 -8.48
CA VAL A 17 -0.86 2.18 -9.31
C VAL A 17 0.19 3.19 -8.83
N PHE A 18 0.34 3.37 -7.52
CA PHE A 18 1.39 4.21 -6.95
C PHE A 18 2.79 3.69 -7.29
N LEU A 19 3.09 2.41 -7.06
CA LEU A 19 4.39 1.82 -7.36
C LEU A 19 4.75 1.87 -8.85
N ALA A 20 3.75 1.80 -9.73
CA ALA A 20 3.93 1.93 -11.18
C ALA A 20 4.09 3.39 -11.65
N SER A 21 3.92 4.38 -10.78
CA SER A 21 3.96 5.80 -11.13
C SER A 21 5.37 6.39 -11.06
N ASN A 22 5.55 7.58 -11.67
CA ASN A 22 6.80 8.36 -11.58
C ASN A 22 7.09 8.85 -10.15
N ASP A 23 6.11 8.84 -9.26
CA ASP A 23 6.27 9.26 -7.87
C ASP A 23 7.06 8.23 -7.07
N ALA A 24 7.01 6.96 -7.47
CA ALA A 24 7.75 5.87 -6.86
C ALA A 24 9.12 5.60 -7.53
N ARG A 25 9.60 6.47 -8.43
CA ARG A 25 10.80 6.20 -9.25
C ARG A 25 12.11 5.95 -8.48
N TRP A 26 12.14 6.31 -7.20
CA TRP A 26 13.28 6.11 -6.31
C TRP A 26 13.05 5.02 -5.26
N ILE A 27 11.89 4.37 -5.28
CA ILE A 27 11.52 3.30 -4.35
C ILE A 27 11.82 1.98 -5.05
N THR A 28 12.84 1.26 -4.56
CA THR A 28 13.26 -0.04 -5.09
C THR A 28 13.81 -0.91 -3.98
N GLY A 29 13.57 -2.22 -4.04
CA GLY A 29 14.03 -3.18 -3.03
C GLY A 29 13.23 -3.16 -1.71
N ASP A 30 12.22 -2.30 -1.60
CA ASP A 30 11.37 -2.18 -0.42
C ASP A 30 10.11 -3.04 -0.50
N THR A 31 9.58 -3.42 0.67
CA THR A 31 8.28 -4.07 0.79
C THR A 31 7.25 -3.06 1.31
N LEU A 32 6.28 -2.71 0.47
CA LEU A 32 5.14 -1.87 0.87
C LEU A 32 4.06 -2.74 1.48
N HIS A 33 3.82 -2.59 2.78
CA HIS A 33 2.74 -3.27 3.46
C HIS A 33 1.42 -2.49 3.27
N VAL A 34 0.39 -3.18 2.79
CA VAL A 34 -0.94 -2.62 2.55
C VAL A 34 -1.91 -3.46 3.37
N ASP A 35 -2.11 -3.08 4.63
CA ASP A 35 -2.86 -3.88 5.60
C ASP A 35 -3.79 -3.07 6.53
N GLY A 36 -3.92 -1.75 6.30
CA GLY A 36 -4.79 -0.88 7.09
C GLY A 36 -4.25 -0.49 8.48
N ASP A 37 -2.93 -0.45 8.64
CA ASP A 37 -2.20 -0.17 9.90
C ASP A 37 -2.14 -1.38 10.86
N TYR A 38 -1.91 -2.59 10.35
CA TYR A 38 -1.70 -3.81 11.13
C TYR A 38 -0.21 -4.15 11.30
N GLN A 39 0.66 -3.15 11.51
CA GLN A 39 2.01 -3.41 11.99
C GLN A 39 2.01 -3.54 13.53
N LEU A 40 2.36 -4.75 14.02
CA LEU A 40 2.75 -4.98 15.41
C LEU A 40 4.05 -4.24 15.75
#